data_AF-A0A9C8HU35-F1
#
_entry.id   AF-A0A9C8HU35-F1
#
_cell.length_a   1.000
_cell.length_b   1.000
_cell.length_c   1.000
_cell.angle_alpha   90.00
_cell.angle_beta   90.00
_cell.angle_gamma   90.00
#
_symmetry.space_group_name_H-M   'P 1'
#
loop_
_entity.id
_entity.type
_entity.pdbx_description
1 polymer ?
#
loop_
_entity_poly.entity_id
_entity_poly.type
_entity_poly.pdbx_seq_one_letter_code
_entity_poly.pdbx_strand_id
1 'polypeptide(L)'
;MLCKRFSTLNCYILKKIIPVYFINLALLTFLLILDKIFEIADLIIAKGIPFIMVTELLAFIIPSILTLTIPMSVIVTYLMVYGELAAGQEIIAFYSSGIHPFRLFKGPLFMALFLSLFLLYFNTSVIPRANFEAKKLLFDIKIKRPAAQIIENTFIEEIKGYRIYIERVDFKKGTLQNILIYDEKDDESVRTITAERGRLTSHPLEGTLTFFLENGAIYETEAKDRSKLFKIDFNDHEITMAYDTRPQKDWITKGDRELTGPEIRKNIQSIEQMLTPLLNQTENYRSELEKKGLSTDDIDRLEKVYDNAKKNLSYQYQKINRLLVEYHKKYALAVAPVIFAFIAFPLGIITRKRQKGYSYVISIAVFLFYWVALIGGEA
;
A
#
# COMPACT_ATOMS: atom_id res chain seq x y z
N MET A 1 8.66 -34.35 22.85
CA MET A 1 8.39 -33.95 24.25
C MET A 1 6.97 -33.38 24.48
N LEU A 2 6.39 -32.59 23.57
CA LEU A 2 5.07 -31.97 23.77
C LEU A 2 3.86 -32.93 23.92
N CYS A 3 3.85 -34.11 23.27
CA CYS A 3 2.72 -35.04 23.37
C CYS A 3 2.61 -35.83 24.69
N LYS A 4 3.59 -35.76 25.61
CA LYS A 4 3.46 -36.41 26.94
C LYS A 4 2.60 -35.60 27.93
N ARG A 5 2.38 -34.30 27.67
CA ARG A 5 1.61 -33.39 28.54
C ARG A 5 0.18 -33.11 28.04
N PHE A 6 -0.12 -33.46 26.79
CA PHE A 6 -1.43 -33.31 26.15
C PHE A 6 -2.16 -34.67 26.01
N SER A 7 -3.49 -34.66 26.12
CA SER A 7 -4.33 -35.83 25.84
C SER A 7 -4.04 -36.39 24.43
N THR A 8 -4.00 -37.71 24.28
CA THR A 8 -3.72 -38.42 23.03
C THR A 8 -4.56 -37.93 21.84
N LEU A 9 -5.83 -37.57 22.08
CA LEU A 9 -6.73 -36.99 21.09
C LEU A 9 -6.23 -35.67 20.51
N ASN A 10 -5.71 -34.76 21.36
CA ASN A 10 -5.21 -33.46 20.92
C ASN A 10 -3.94 -33.62 20.07
N CYS A 11 -3.06 -34.54 20.45
CA CYS A 11 -1.86 -34.87 19.68
C CYS A 11 -2.24 -35.45 18.31
N TYR A 12 -3.26 -36.30 18.24
CA TYR A 12 -3.77 -36.84 16.98
C TYR A 12 -4.30 -35.74 16.03
N ILE A 13 -5.16 -34.85 16.53
CA ILE A 13 -5.73 -33.76 15.73
C ILE A 13 -4.64 -32.79 15.26
N LEU A 14 -3.73 -32.39 16.15
CA LEU A 14 -2.61 -31.52 15.78
C LEU A 14 -1.69 -32.17 14.74
N LYS A 15 -1.45 -33.49 14.83
CA LYS A 15 -0.65 -34.22 13.84
C LYS A 15 -1.31 -34.25 12.46
N LYS A 16 -2.64 -34.18 12.37
CA LYS A 16 -3.35 -33.99 11.08
C LYS A 16 -3.30 -32.54 10.61
N ILE A 17 -3.48 -31.57 11.51
CA ILE A 17 -3.56 -30.14 11.17
C ILE A 17 -2.21 -29.57 10.71
N ILE A 18 -1.14 -29.81 11.45
CA ILE A 18 0.18 -29.18 11.19
C ILE A 18 0.67 -29.37 9.74
N PRO A 19 0.73 -30.60 9.17
CA PRO A 19 1.22 -30.77 7.81
C PRO A 19 0.30 -30.10 6.77
N VAL A 20 -1.03 -30.22 6.95
CA VAL A 20 -2.01 -29.59 6.05
C VAL A 20 -1.91 -28.07 6.13
N TYR A 21 -1.66 -27.51 7.31
CA TYR A 21 -1.44 -26.08 7.52
C TYR A 21 -0.25 -25.55 6.73
N PHE A 22 0.92 -26.19 6.83
CA PHE A 22 2.11 -25.71 6.11
C PHE A 22 1.97 -25.86 4.59
N ILE A 23 1.30 -26.91 4.11
CA ILE A 23 0.98 -27.04 2.68
C ILE A 23 0.08 -25.90 2.21
N ASN A 24 -1.00 -25.60 2.93
CA ASN A 24 -1.92 -24.52 2.60
C ASN A 24 -1.24 -23.14 2.70
N LEU A 25 -0.40 -22.93 3.71
CA LEU A 25 0.36 -21.70 3.87
C LEU A 25 1.33 -21.48 2.70
N ALA A 26 2.07 -22.52 2.31
CA ALA A 26 3.00 -22.46 1.18
C ALA A 26 2.25 -22.20 -0.14
N LEU A 27 1.14 -22.91 -0.38
CA LEU A 27 0.32 -22.75 -1.57
C LEU A 27 -0.25 -21.33 -1.68
N LEU A 28 -0.87 -20.81 -0.62
CA LEU A 28 -1.46 -19.47 -0.62
C LEU A 28 -0.38 -18.38 -0.73
N THR A 29 0.75 -18.55 -0.04
CA THR A 29 1.87 -17.59 -0.12
C THR A 29 2.46 -17.58 -1.52
N PHE A 30 2.64 -18.73 -2.16
CA PHE A 30 3.08 -18.82 -3.55
C PHE A 30 2.10 -18.13 -4.50
N LEU A 31 0.79 -18.38 -4.37
CA LEU A 31 -0.23 -17.75 -5.20
C LEU A 31 -0.22 -16.21 -5.09
N LEU A 32 -0.10 -15.67 -3.87
CA LEU A 32 -0.05 -14.21 -3.67
C LEU A 32 1.29 -13.60 -4.09
N ILE A 33 2.39 -14.35 -4.02
CA ILE A 33 3.68 -13.90 -4.56
C ILE A 33 3.61 -13.79 -6.09
N LEU A 34 2.95 -14.74 -6.77
CA LEU A 34 2.80 -14.67 -8.23
C LEU A 34 2.12 -13.38 -8.68
N ASP A 35 1.03 -12.98 -8.00
CA ASP A 35 0.35 -11.70 -8.25
C ASP A 35 1.32 -10.51 -8.15
N LYS A 36 2.15 -10.48 -7.09
CA LYS A 36 3.15 -9.42 -6.89
C LYS A 36 4.28 -9.47 -7.91
N ILE A 37 4.68 -10.66 -8.37
CA ILE A 37 5.68 -10.79 -9.43
C ILE A 37 5.17 -10.15 -10.72
N PHE A 38 3.89 -10.33 -11.08
CA PHE A 38 3.33 -9.70 -12.28
C PHE A 38 3.27 -8.18 -12.14
N GLU A 39 2.86 -7.65 -10.98
CA GLU A 39 2.86 -6.19 -10.72
C GLU A 39 4.27 -5.58 -10.84
N ILE A 40 5.30 -6.33 -10.45
CA ILE A 40 6.69 -5.87 -10.46
C ILE A 40 7.41 -6.26 -11.77
N ALA A 41 6.84 -7.12 -12.61
CA ALA A 41 7.48 -7.59 -13.84
C ALA A 41 7.82 -6.44 -14.79
N ASP A 42 6.99 -5.40 -14.83
CA ASP A 42 7.22 -4.18 -15.59
C ASP A 42 8.51 -3.46 -15.18
N LEU A 43 8.93 -3.58 -13.91
CA LEU A 43 10.20 -3.01 -13.44
C LEU A 43 11.40 -3.65 -14.15
N ILE A 44 11.34 -4.94 -14.45
CA ILE A 44 12.42 -5.66 -15.15
C ILE A 44 12.27 -5.49 -16.66
N ILE A 45 11.08 -5.77 -17.19
CA ILE A 45 10.82 -5.90 -18.62
C ILE A 45 10.85 -4.54 -19.31
N ALA A 46 10.10 -3.56 -18.79
CA ALA A 46 10.03 -2.23 -19.37
C ALA A 46 11.17 -1.35 -18.86
N LYS A 47 11.41 -1.33 -17.55
CA LYS A 47 12.30 -0.33 -16.92
C LYS A 47 13.77 -0.76 -16.79
N GLY A 48 14.10 -2.00 -17.15
CA GLY A 48 15.49 -2.50 -17.19
C GLY A 48 16.17 -2.58 -15.81
N ILE A 49 15.41 -2.73 -14.73
CA ILE A 49 15.94 -2.78 -13.36
C ILE A 49 16.68 -4.11 -13.13
N PRO A 50 17.87 -4.10 -12.50
CA PRO A 50 18.61 -5.32 -12.21
C PRO A 50 17.78 -6.34 -11.43
N PHE A 51 17.79 -7.60 -11.89
CA PHE A 51 17.02 -8.69 -11.28
C PHE A 51 17.27 -8.83 -9.77
N ILE A 52 18.52 -8.64 -9.33
CA ILE A 52 18.90 -8.72 -7.90
C ILE A 52 18.11 -7.73 -7.03
N MET A 53 17.91 -6.49 -7.49
CA MET A 53 17.15 -5.48 -6.74
C MET A 53 15.68 -5.88 -6.67
N VAL A 54 15.14 -6.49 -7.72
CA VAL A 54 13.75 -6.96 -7.72
C VAL A 54 13.57 -8.15 -6.79
N THR A 55 14.52 -9.09 -6.74
CA THR A 55 14.45 -10.19 -5.78
C THR A 55 14.53 -9.72 -4.33
N GLU A 56 15.34 -8.69 -4.04
CA GLU A 56 15.43 -8.08 -2.72
C GLU A 56 14.14 -7.35 -2.34
N LEU A 57 13.54 -6.61 -3.28
CA LEU A 57 12.22 -5.99 -3.12
C LEU A 57 11.14 -7.03 -2.82
N LEU A 58 11.10 -8.13 -3.58
CA LEU A 58 10.19 -9.24 -3.34
C LEU A 58 10.39 -9.85 -1.95
N ALA A 59 11.64 -10.01 -1.51
CA ALA A 59 11.95 -10.52 -0.17
C ALA A 59 11.37 -9.63 0.95
N PHE A 60 11.39 -8.30 0.78
CA PHE A 60 10.77 -7.38 1.72
C PHE A 60 9.23 -7.35 1.68
N ILE A 61 8.62 -7.80 0.58
CA ILE A 61 7.16 -7.91 0.44
C ILE A 61 6.61 -9.19 1.09
N ILE A 62 7.41 -10.27 1.17
CA ILE A 62 7.00 -11.57 1.76
C ILE A 62 6.38 -11.42 3.17
N PRO A 63 6.96 -10.66 4.12
CA PRO A 63 6.33 -10.43 5.42
C PRO A 63 4.89 -9.90 5.33
N SER A 64 4.64 -8.96 4.43
CA SER A 64 3.30 -8.40 4.23
C SER A 64 2.33 -9.45 3.70
N ILE A 65 2.77 -10.34 2.80
CA ILE A 65 1.96 -11.46 2.30
C ILE A 65 1.65 -12.47 3.41
N LEU A 66 2.65 -12.84 4.23
CA LEU A 66 2.48 -13.81 5.32
C LEU A 66 1.42 -13.40 6.35
N THR A 67 1.26 -12.11 6.55
CA THR A 67 0.23 -11.55 7.45
C THR A 67 -1.18 -11.95 7.03
N LEU A 68 -1.40 -12.11 5.72
CA LEU A 68 -2.67 -12.51 5.15
C LEU A 68 -2.78 -14.04 5.04
N THR A 69 -1.70 -14.70 4.63
CA THR A 69 -1.74 -16.15 4.36
C THR A 69 -1.73 -17.00 5.62
N ILE A 70 -1.18 -16.51 6.74
CA ILE A 70 -1.21 -17.21 8.03
C ILE A 70 -2.65 -17.41 8.54
N PRO A 71 -3.49 -16.36 8.65
CA PRO A 71 -4.89 -16.55 9.02
C PRO A 71 -5.68 -17.37 7.98
N MET A 72 -5.51 -17.08 6.68
CA MET A 72 -6.21 -17.83 5.62
C MET A 72 -5.91 -19.34 5.66
N SER A 73 -4.65 -19.70 5.87
CA SER A 73 -4.26 -21.11 5.95
C SER A 73 -4.85 -21.80 7.19
N VAL A 74 -5.10 -21.08 8.29
CA VAL A 74 -5.81 -21.64 9.46
C VAL A 74 -7.23 -22.06 9.09
N ILE A 75 -8.03 -21.16 8.49
CA ILE A 75 -9.43 -21.47 8.16
C ILE A 75 -9.53 -22.63 7.15
N VAL A 76 -8.73 -22.59 6.08
CA VAL A 76 -8.71 -23.64 5.05
C VAL A 76 -8.36 -24.98 5.69
N THR A 77 -7.31 -25.01 6.50
CA THR A 77 -6.84 -26.24 7.14
C THR A 77 -7.86 -26.80 8.11
N TYR A 78 -8.50 -25.96 8.91
CA TYR A 78 -9.43 -26.43 9.93
C TYR A 78 -10.70 -26.94 9.27
N LEU A 79 -11.23 -26.21 8.27
CA LEU A 79 -12.36 -26.69 7.48
C LEU A 79 -12.06 -28.03 6.79
N MET A 80 -10.86 -28.17 6.23
CA MET A 80 -10.44 -29.37 5.53
C MET A 80 -10.27 -30.57 6.48
N VAL A 81 -9.52 -30.42 7.58
CA VAL A 81 -9.27 -31.51 8.51
C VAL A 81 -10.53 -31.91 9.27
N TYR A 82 -11.31 -30.95 9.79
CA TYR A 82 -12.56 -31.29 10.48
C TYR A 82 -13.62 -31.83 9.52
N GLY A 83 -13.67 -31.33 8.27
CA GLY A 83 -14.53 -31.89 7.22
C GLY A 83 -14.20 -33.34 6.90
N GLU A 84 -12.91 -33.67 6.80
CA GLU A 84 -12.44 -35.05 6.60
C GLU A 84 -12.77 -35.95 7.79
N LEU A 85 -12.51 -35.49 9.02
CA LEU A 85 -12.84 -36.23 10.25
C LEU A 85 -14.36 -36.47 10.38
N ALA A 86 -15.17 -35.49 10.01
CA ALA A 86 -16.63 -35.59 10.02
C ALA A 86 -17.15 -36.56 8.96
N ALA A 87 -16.61 -36.47 7.73
CA ALA A 87 -16.96 -37.36 6.63
C ALA A 87 -16.54 -38.82 6.89
N GLY A 88 -15.41 -39.01 7.58
CA GLY A 88 -14.91 -40.32 8.01
C GLY A 88 -15.61 -40.88 9.26
N GLN A 89 -16.66 -40.21 9.77
CA GLN A 89 -17.39 -40.58 10.99
C GLN A 89 -16.52 -40.64 12.27
N GLU A 90 -15.26 -40.20 12.24
CA GLU A 90 -14.38 -40.17 13.42
C GLU A 90 -14.96 -39.25 14.51
N ILE A 91 -15.55 -38.12 14.10
CA ILE A 91 -16.18 -37.17 15.04
C ILE A 91 -17.41 -37.78 15.74
N ILE A 92 -18.22 -38.56 15.01
CA ILE A 92 -19.40 -39.22 15.59
C ILE A 92 -18.94 -40.27 16.61
N ALA A 93 -17.92 -41.07 16.28
CA ALA A 93 -17.35 -42.04 17.20
C ALA A 93 -16.83 -41.40 18.51
N PHE A 94 -16.20 -40.22 18.42
CA PHE A 94 -15.79 -39.48 19.61
C PHE A 94 -16.98 -39.05 20.48
N TYR A 95 -18.05 -38.53 19.87
CA TYR A 95 -19.26 -38.12 20.60
C TYR A 95 -19.97 -39.31 21.25
N SER A 96 -20.07 -40.44 20.54
CA SER A 96 -20.63 -41.68 21.08
C SER A 96 -19.81 -42.23 22.26
N SER A 97 -18.52 -41.89 22.33
CA SER A 97 -17.62 -42.26 23.44
C SER A 97 -17.68 -41.29 24.62
N GLY A 98 -18.65 -40.36 24.64
CA GLY A 98 -18.81 -39.36 25.71
C GLY A 98 -17.79 -38.21 25.67
N ILE A 99 -17.08 -38.02 24.56
CA ILE A 99 -16.12 -36.92 24.42
C ILE A 99 -16.87 -35.64 24.07
N HIS A 100 -16.78 -34.66 24.96
CA HIS A 100 -17.37 -33.34 24.74
C HIS A 100 -16.76 -32.64 23.50
N PRO A 101 -17.56 -32.01 22.60
CA PRO A 101 -17.09 -31.29 21.41
C PRO A 101 -15.93 -30.33 21.63
N PHE A 102 -15.98 -29.46 22.65
CA PHE A 102 -14.89 -28.55 22.99
C PHE A 102 -13.53 -29.21 23.25
N ARG A 103 -13.47 -30.50 23.61
CA ARG A 103 -12.18 -31.19 23.81
C ARG A 103 -11.42 -31.34 22.49
N LEU A 104 -12.12 -31.50 21.36
CA LEU A 104 -11.53 -31.55 20.02
C LEU A 104 -10.90 -30.20 19.63
N PHE A 105 -11.49 -29.09 20.11
CA PHE A 105 -11.06 -27.73 19.77
C PHE A 105 -9.85 -27.23 20.57
N LYS A 106 -9.55 -27.80 21.75
CA LYS A 106 -8.49 -27.29 22.64
C LYS A 106 -7.10 -27.25 21.99
N GLY A 107 -6.70 -28.32 21.30
CA GLY A 107 -5.39 -28.38 20.64
C GLY A 107 -5.26 -27.34 19.52
N PRO A 108 -6.23 -27.29 18.59
CA PRO A 108 -6.22 -26.31 17.51
C PRO A 108 -6.33 -24.87 18.01
N LEU A 109 -7.13 -24.60 19.04
CA LEU A 109 -7.17 -23.29 19.68
C LEU A 109 -5.80 -22.85 20.21
N PHE A 110 -5.03 -23.77 20.82
CA PHE A 110 -3.67 -23.49 21.27
C PHE A 110 -2.74 -23.11 20.11
N MET A 111 -2.85 -23.82 18.98
CA MET A 111 -2.10 -23.48 17.75
C MET A 111 -2.51 -22.10 17.21
N ALA A 112 -3.80 -21.80 17.14
CA ALA A 112 -4.30 -20.51 16.67
C ALA A 112 -3.85 -19.35 17.58
N LEU A 113 -3.84 -19.55 18.89
CA LEU A 113 -3.33 -18.57 19.86
C LEU A 113 -1.82 -18.36 19.73
N PHE A 114 -1.06 -19.43 19.51
CA PHE A 114 0.37 -19.32 19.22
C PHE A 114 0.64 -18.53 17.92
N LEU A 115 -0.09 -18.82 16.85
CA LEU A 115 0.01 -18.08 15.58
C LEU A 115 -0.43 -16.62 15.74
N SER A 116 -1.42 -16.35 16.57
CA SER A 116 -1.88 -15.00 16.88
C SER A 116 -0.81 -14.17 17.60
N LEU A 117 -0.14 -14.76 18.60
CA LEU A 117 0.98 -14.12 19.29
C LEU A 117 2.17 -13.89 18.35
N PHE A 118 2.46 -14.87 17.49
CA PHE A 118 3.47 -14.74 16.46
C PHE A 118 3.16 -13.57 15.50
N LEU A 119 1.94 -13.49 14.97
CA LEU A 119 1.51 -12.39 14.10
C LEU A 119 1.50 -11.05 14.83
N LEU A 120 1.18 -11.01 16.12
CA LEU A 120 1.22 -9.77 16.89
C LEU A 120 2.63 -9.18 16.91
N TYR A 121 3.64 -10.01 17.20
CA TYR A 121 5.04 -9.61 17.10
C TYR A 121 5.43 -9.22 15.67
N PHE A 122 5.02 -10.04 14.70
CA PHE A 122 5.34 -9.84 13.28
C PHE A 122 4.78 -8.52 12.74
N ASN A 123 3.52 -8.21 13.02
CA ASN A 123 2.81 -7.02 12.54
C ASN A 123 3.31 -5.71 13.17
N THR A 124 3.74 -5.78 14.43
CA THR A 124 4.17 -4.60 15.18
C THR A 124 5.65 -4.29 15.00
N SER A 125 6.48 -5.28 14.70
CA SER A 125 7.94 -5.14 14.68
C SER A 125 8.58 -5.46 13.32
N VAL A 126 8.17 -6.55 12.67
CA VAL A 126 8.83 -7.04 11.45
C VAL A 126 8.32 -6.32 10.21
N ILE A 127 6.99 -6.26 10.03
CA ILE A 127 6.37 -5.62 8.85
C ILE A 127 6.75 -4.15 8.69
N PRO A 128 6.71 -3.30 9.75
CA PRO A 128 7.03 -1.88 9.58
C PRO A 128 8.46 -1.69 9.09
N ARG A 129 9.40 -2.52 9.57
CA ARG A 129 10.80 -2.52 9.12
C ARG A 129 10.92 -3.01 7.67
N ALA A 130 10.27 -4.12 7.32
CA ALA A 130 10.30 -4.67 5.98
C ALA A 130 9.72 -3.68 4.95
N ASN A 131 8.58 -3.05 5.26
CA ASN A 131 7.98 -2.04 4.40
C ASN A 131 8.88 -0.80 4.24
N PHE A 132 9.57 -0.39 5.31
CA PHE A 132 10.49 0.74 5.24
C PHE A 132 11.70 0.45 4.34
N GLU A 133 12.30 -0.74 4.45
CA GLU A 133 13.39 -1.15 3.56
C GLU A 133 12.92 -1.32 2.11
N ALA A 134 11.72 -1.87 1.89
CA ALA A 134 11.11 -1.93 0.56
C ALA A 134 10.94 -0.54 -0.05
N LYS A 135 10.47 0.44 0.73
CA LYS A 135 10.30 1.83 0.27
C LYS A 135 11.65 2.47 -0.07
N LYS A 136 12.68 2.27 0.76
CA LYS A 136 14.04 2.76 0.45
C LYS A 136 14.59 2.17 -0.84
N LEU A 137 14.45 0.86 -1.03
CA LEU A 137 14.95 0.20 -2.24
C LEU A 137 14.21 0.68 -3.48
N LEU A 138 12.89 0.82 -3.39
CA LEU A 138 12.06 1.38 -4.46
C LEU A 138 12.44 2.83 -4.78
N PHE A 139 12.83 3.61 -3.77
CA PHE A 139 13.33 4.97 -3.93
C PHE A 139 14.70 5.01 -4.62
N ASP A 140 15.65 4.18 -4.20
CA ASP A 140 16.96 4.07 -4.84
C ASP A 140 16.83 3.70 -6.33
N ILE A 141 15.87 2.84 -6.65
CA ILE A 141 15.53 2.49 -8.03
C ILE A 141 15.02 3.71 -8.80
N LYS A 142 14.09 4.49 -8.21
CA LYS A 142 13.52 5.70 -8.84
C LYS A 142 14.56 6.79 -9.10
N ILE A 143 15.51 6.99 -8.19
CA ILE A 143 16.59 7.99 -8.36
C ILE A 143 17.62 7.53 -9.38
N LYS A 144 18.10 6.29 -9.30
CA LYS A 144 19.15 5.78 -10.19
C LYS A 144 18.67 5.63 -11.65
N ARG A 145 17.35 5.59 -11.87
CA ARG A 145 16.73 5.43 -13.20
C ARG A 145 15.57 6.42 -13.38
N PRO A 146 15.83 7.74 -13.52
CA PRO A 146 14.77 8.72 -13.71
C PRO A 146 13.99 8.48 -15.02
N ALA A 147 14.67 8.01 -16.06
CA ALA A 147 14.03 7.62 -17.33
C ALA A 147 12.97 6.53 -17.13
N ALA A 148 13.08 5.66 -16.12
CA ALA A 148 12.09 4.61 -15.80
C ALA A 148 10.76 5.14 -15.26
N GLN A 149 10.64 6.44 -15.03
CA GLN A 149 9.40 7.10 -14.63
C GLN A 149 8.59 7.57 -15.85
N ILE A 150 9.20 7.65 -17.04
CA ILE A 150 8.55 8.07 -18.27
C ILE A 150 7.74 6.90 -18.85
N ILE A 151 6.45 7.15 -19.10
CA ILE A 151 5.56 6.24 -19.81
C ILE A 151 5.62 6.61 -21.30
N GLU A 152 6.05 5.69 -22.15
CA GLU A 152 6.09 5.90 -23.60
C GLU A 152 4.70 6.18 -24.17
N ASN A 153 4.64 6.93 -25.27
CA ASN A 153 3.42 7.21 -26.03
C ASN A 153 2.30 7.89 -25.23
N THR A 154 2.63 8.55 -24.12
CA THR A 154 1.67 9.26 -23.27
C THR A 154 2.17 10.67 -22.99
N PHE A 155 1.26 11.65 -22.97
CA PHE A 155 1.57 12.99 -22.51
C PHE A 155 1.75 13.01 -20.99
N ILE A 156 2.89 13.51 -20.52
CA ILE A 156 3.24 13.69 -19.11
C ILE A 156 2.89 15.12 -18.73
N GLU A 157 1.94 15.29 -17.81
CA GLU A 157 1.46 16.58 -17.30
C GLU A 157 1.85 16.82 -15.82
N GLU A 158 2.66 15.92 -15.25
CA GLU A 158 3.06 15.98 -13.83
C GLU A 158 4.04 17.13 -13.53
N ILE A 159 4.70 17.66 -14.56
CA ILE A 159 5.65 18.77 -14.44
C ILE A 159 4.88 20.08 -14.66
N LYS A 160 4.76 20.89 -13.61
CA LYS A 160 3.99 22.16 -13.69
C LYS A 160 4.52 23.07 -14.81
N GLY A 161 3.61 23.47 -15.70
CA GLY A 161 3.91 24.35 -16.83
C GLY A 161 4.52 23.63 -18.04
N TYR A 162 4.58 22.30 -18.05
CA TYR A 162 5.09 21.53 -19.18
C TYR A 162 4.19 20.33 -19.50
N ARG A 163 3.93 20.11 -20.80
CA ARG A 163 3.36 18.85 -21.30
C ARG A 163 4.37 18.15 -22.20
N ILE A 164 4.79 16.96 -21.84
CA ILE A 164 5.89 16.26 -22.51
C ILE A 164 5.37 14.98 -23.13
N TYR A 165 5.69 14.76 -24.40
CA TYR A 165 5.43 13.51 -25.10
C TYR A 165 6.74 12.93 -25.60
N ILE A 166 6.91 11.63 -25.36
CA ILE A 166 8.09 10.88 -25.77
C ILE A 166 7.62 9.61 -26.44
N GLU A 167 8.00 9.41 -27.70
CA GLU A 167 7.57 8.25 -28.48
C GLU A 167 8.26 6.97 -28.00
N ARG A 168 9.58 7.02 -27.80
CA ARG A 168 10.38 5.86 -27.37
C ARG A 168 11.44 6.22 -26.34
N VAL A 169 11.64 5.32 -25.38
CA VAL A 169 12.61 5.45 -24.31
C VAL A 169 13.48 4.19 -24.27
N ASP A 170 14.76 4.33 -24.57
CA ASP A 170 15.73 3.28 -24.28
C ASP A 170 16.13 3.37 -22.80
N PHE A 171 15.42 2.65 -21.94
CA PHE A 171 15.67 2.61 -20.50
C PHE A 171 17.06 2.06 -20.12
N LYS A 172 17.69 1.27 -20.99
CA LYS A 172 19.04 0.73 -20.74
C LYS A 172 20.10 1.80 -20.90
N LYS A 173 20.01 2.59 -21.98
CA LYS A 173 20.95 3.67 -22.32
C LYS A 173 20.56 5.03 -21.72
N GLY A 174 19.32 5.18 -21.25
CA GLY A 174 18.79 6.46 -20.76
C GLY A 174 18.56 7.48 -21.87
N THR A 175 18.38 7.02 -23.11
CA THR A 175 18.16 7.89 -24.28
C THR A 175 16.70 7.90 -24.68
N LEU A 176 16.17 9.08 -24.93
CA LEU A 176 14.81 9.37 -25.38
C LEU A 176 14.83 9.63 -26.88
N GLN A 177 13.75 9.28 -27.59
CA GLN A 177 13.61 9.52 -29.02
C GLN A 177 12.26 10.17 -29.31
N ASN A 178 12.25 11.10 -30.26
CA ASN A 178 11.08 11.86 -30.71
C ASN A 178 10.33 12.49 -29.53
N ILE A 179 10.95 13.54 -29.00
CA ILE A 179 10.51 14.27 -27.82
C ILE A 179 9.77 15.52 -28.29
N LEU A 180 8.61 15.77 -27.68
CA LEU A 180 7.79 16.93 -27.90
C LEU A 180 7.44 17.55 -26.55
N ILE A 181 7.86 18.78 -26.32
CA ILE A 181 7.65 19.49 -25.05
C ILE A 181 6.86 20.76 -25.36
N TYR A 182 5.69 20.89 -24.75
CA TYR A 182 4.93 22.12 -24.71
C TYR A 182 5.28 22.87 -23.43
N ASP A 183 5.78 24.10 -23.56
CA ASP A 183 5.95 25.03 -22.45
C ASP A 183 4.67 25.89 -22.36
N GLU A 184 3.97 25.75 -21.23
CA GLU A 184 2.70 26.42 -20.92
C GLU A 184 2.86 27.37 -19.73
N LYS A 185 4.09 27.79 -19.42
CA LYS A 185 4.34 28.73 -18.32
C LYS A 185 3.82 30.13 -18.61
N ASP A 186 3.75 30.51 -19.88
CA ASP A 186 3.35 31.85 -20.32
C ASP A 186 1.97 31.77 -21.00
N ASP A 187 1.07 32.65 -20.61
CA ASP A 187 -0.29 32.76 -21.18
C ASP A 187 -0.26 33.59 -22.48
N GLU A 188 0.84 34.32 -22.74
CA GLU A 188 1.00 35.17 -23.92
C GLU A 188 1.75 34.52 -25.10
N SER A 189 2.50 33.43 -24.89
CA SER A 189 3.12 32.66 -25.97
C SER A 189 3.14 31.15 -25.70
N VAL A 190 2.86 30.36 -26.75
CA VAL A 190 2.96 28.89 -26.67
C VAL A 190 4.26 28.48 -27.34
N ARG A 191 5.15 27.85 -26.56
CA ARG A 191 6.42 27.35 -27.08
C ARG A 191 6.39 25.82 -27.14
N THR A 192 6.64 25.29 -28.33
CA THR A 192 6.72 23.86 -28.62
C THR A 192 8.16 23.50 -28.98
N ILE A 193 8.78 22.60 -28.25
CA ILE A 193 10.14 22.12 -28.49
C ILE A 193 10.04 20.69 -29.00
N THR A 194 10.59 20.45 -30.20
CA THR A 194 10.70 19.11 -30.78
C THR A 194 12.16 18.69 -30.81
N ALA A 195 12.49 17.45 -30.48
CA ALA A 195 13.85 16.90 -30.61
C ALA A 195 13.83 15.44 -31.07
N GLU A 196 14.77 15.06 -31.92
CA GLU A 196 14.91 13.67 -32.39
C GLU A 196 15.44 12.75 -31.29
N ARG A 197 16.40 13.25 -30.49
CA ARG A 197 17.01 12.50 -29.40
C ARG A 197 17.09 13.35 -28.15
N GLY A 198 17.20 12.69 -27.01
CA GLY A 198 17.56 13.37 -25.78
C GLY A 198 18.00 12.44 -24.68
N ARG A 199 18.51 13.01 -23.60
CA ARG A 199 18.89 12.31 -22.38
C ARG A 199 18.30 13.02 -21.18
N LEU A 200 17.98 12.22 -20.17
CA LEU A 200 17.38 12.70 -18.94
C LEU A 200 18.35 12.56 -17.78
N THR A 201 18.62 13.66 -17.10
CA THR A 201 19.35 13.66 -15.83
C THR A 201 18.48 14.26 -14.75
N SER A 202 18.35 13.58 -13.61
CA SER A 202 17.72 14.14 -12.42
C SER A 202 18.79 14.71 -11.49
N HIS A 203 18.49 15.86 -10.88
CA HIS A 203 19.28 16.44 -9.80
C HIS A 203 18.41 16.45 -8.54
N PRO A 204 18.34 15.32 -7.79
CA PRO A 204 17.38 15.14 -6.70
C PRO A 204 17.57 16.16 -5.56
N LEU A 205 18.80 16.63 -5.33
CA LEU A 205 19.09 17.60 -4.28
C LEU A 205 18.52 19.00 -4.59
N GLU A 206 18.45 19.34 -5.87
CA GLU A 206 17.97 20.65 -6.35
C GLU A 206 16.47 20.63 -6.71
N GLY A 207 15.88 19.44 -6.83
CA GLY A 207 14.49 19.30 -7.27
C GLY A 207 14.32 19.75 -8.72
N THR A 208 15.29 19.40 -9.56
CA THR A 208 15.30 19.77 -10.98
C THR A 208 15.52 18.54 -11.85
N LEU A 209 14.90 18.55 -13.02
CA LEU A 209 15.01 17.51 -14.02
C LEU A 209 15.45 18.18 -15.32
N THR A 210 16.57 17.72 -15.85
CA THR A 210 17.24 18.34 -16.98
C THR A 210 17.13 17.40 -18.19
N PHE A 211 16.50 17.91 -19.25
CA PHE A 211 16.49 17.27 -20.56
C PHE A 211 17.59 17.87 -21.40
N PHE A 212 18.54 17.03 -21.81
CA PHE A 212 19.49 17.33 -22.86
C PHE A 212 18.88 16.86 -24.17
N LEU A 213 18.53 17.78 -25.06
CA LEU A 213 17.86 17.53 -26.32
C LEU A 213 18.86 17.70 -27.45
N GLU A 214 18.88 16.76 -28.38
CA GLU A 214 19.77 16.71 -29.54
C GLU A 214 18.94 16.77 -30.83
N ASN A 215 19.38 17.58 -31.79
CA ASN A 215 18.81 17.80 -33.12
C ASN A 215 17.30 18.08 -33.07
N GLY A 216 16.97 19.34 -32.81
CA GLY A 216 15.59 19.74 -32.62
C GLY A 216 15.28 21.14 -33.12
N ALA A 217 14.04 21.53 -32.93
CA ALA A 217 13.54 22.85 -33.28
C ALA A 217 12.61 23.36 -32.19
N ILE A 218 12.64 24.67 -31.99
CA ILE A 218 11.77 25.40 -31.07
C ILE A 218 10.84 26.22 -31.91
N TYR A 219 9.55 26.01 -31.72
CA TYR A 219 8.47 26.76 -32.34
C TYR A 219 7.84 27.63 -31.28
N GLU A 220 7.82 28.94 -31.50
CA GLU A 220 7.17 29.90 -30.61
C GLU A 220 6.09 30.65 -31.38
N THR A 221 4.89 30.73 -30.79
CA THR A 221 3.73 31.40 -31.37
C THR A 221 3.14 32.35 -30.35
N GLU A 222 2.95 33.61 -30.74
CA GLU A 222 2.35 34.65 -29.90
C GLU A 222 0.82 34.44 -29.81
N ALA A 223 0.25 34.44 -28.61
CA ALA A 223 -1.15 34.09 -28.36
C ALA A 223 -2.13 35.05 -29.06
N LYS A 224 -1.72 36.30 -29.30
CA LYS A 224 -2.51 37.36 -29.95
C LYS A 224 -2.43 37.34 -31.48
N ASP A 225 -1.39 36.77 -32.07
CA ASP A 225 -1.18 36.71 -33.52
C ASP A 225 -0.53 35.38 -33.94
N ARG A 226 -1.39 34.39 -34.21
CA ARG A 226 -0.98 33.03 -34.61
C ARG A 226 -0.27 32.97 -35.97
N SER A 227 -0.16 34.09 -36.69
CA SER A 227 0.51 34.15 -38.00
C SER A 227 2.03 34.31 -37.91
N LYS A 228 2.56 34.75 -36.76
CA LYS A 228 4.00 34.90 -36.51
C LYS A 228 4.54 33.67 -35.79
N LEU A 229 5.05 32.73 -36.58
CA LEU A 229 5.76 31.55 -36.09
C LEU A 229 7.26 31.84 -36.07
N PHE A 230 7.86 31.83 -34.88
CA PHE A 230 9.31 31.85 -34.75
C PHE A 230 9.82 30.42 -34.64
N LYS A 231 10.71 30.03 -35.56
CA LYS A 231 11.36 28.72 -35.55
C LYS A 231 12.87 28.90 -35.29
N ILE A 232 13.39 28.20 -34.29
CA ILE A 232 14.82 28.14 -33.98
C ILE A 232 15.27 26.69 -34.02
N ASP A 233 16.09 26.33 -35.00
CA ASP A 233 16.73 25.03 -35.08
C ASP A 233 17.96 24.98 -34.15
N PHE A 234 18.15 23.86 -33.43
CA PHE A 234 19.27 23.65 -32.51
C PHE A 234 19.87 22.26 -32.67
N ASN A 235 21.19 22.18 -32.47
CA ASN A 235 21.89 20.89 -32.40
C ASN A 235 21.84 20.33 -30.98
N ASP A 236 22.10 21.17 -29.98
CA ASP A 236 22.02 20.81 -28.56
C ASP A 236 21.20 21.87 -27.83
N HIS A 237 20.25 21.44 -27.01
CA HIS A 237 19.46 22.32 -26.16
C HIS A 237 19.22 21.68 -24.79
N GLU A 238 19.46 22.44 -23.73
CA GLU A 238 19.19 22.01 -22.37
C GLU A 238 17.96 22.73 -21.85
N ILE A 239 16.97 21.96 -21.39
CA ILE A 239 15.84 22.50 -20.65
C ILE A 239 15.81 21.89 -19.25
N THR A 240 15.95 22.77 -18.25
CA THR A 240 15.85 22.39 -16.85
C THR A 240 14.49 22.78 -16.33
N MET A 241 13.74 21.76 -15.90
CA MET A 241 12.40 21.91 -15.36
C MET A 241 12.48 21.75 -13.85
N ALA A 242 11.76 22.62 -13.14
CA ALA A 242 11.50 22.39 -11.73
C ALA A 242 10.61 21.15 -11.63
N TYR A 243 11.19 20.04 -11.21
CA TYR A 243 10.50 18.79 -11.01
C TYR A 243 10.48 18.56 -9.52
N ASP A 244 9.30 18.57 -8.90
CA ASP A 244 9.17 18.48 -7.44
C ASP A 244 9.68 17.14 -6.92
N THR A 245 10.99 17.09 -6.75
CA THR A 245 11.83 16.02 -6.19
C THR A 245 12.77 16.60 -5.16
N ARG A 246 12.53 17.84 -4.67
CA ARG A 246 13.18 18.28 -3.42
C ARG A 246 12.90 17.18 -2.42
N PRO A 247 13.90 16.53 -1.78
CA PRO A 247 13.67 15.45 -0.83
C PRO A 247 12.55 15.87 0.11
N GLN A 248 11.30 15.52 -0.20
CA GLN A 248 10.18 15.89 0.63
C GLN A 248 10.53 15.15 1.89
N LYS A 249 10.59 15.88 2.99
CA LYS A 249 10.94 15.34 4.30
C LYS A 249 10.21 14.00 4.57
N ASP A 250 9.05 13.81 3.94
CA ASP A 250 8.21 12.63 3.82
C ASP A 250 8.85 11.34 3.21
N TRP A 251 9.94 11.42 2.44
CA TRP A 251 10.51 10.27 1.68
C TRP A 251 11.51 9.45 2.48
N ILE A 252 12.20 10.06 3.44
CA ILE A 252 13.05 9.38 4.44
C ILE A 252 12.22 9.03 5.69
N THR A 253 11.10 9.70 5.91
CA THR A 253 10.22 9.40 7.04
C THR A 253 9.31 8.22 6.76
N LYS A 254 9.05 7.45 7.80
CA LYS A 254 8.13 6.33 7.79
C LYS A 254 6.72 6.80 7.43
N GLY A 255 6.15 6.27 6.36
CA GLY A 255 4.72 6.39 6.06
C GLY A 255 3.87 5.60 7.06
N ASP A 256 2.55 5.78 7.05
CA ASP A 256 1.64 5.21 8.06
C ASP A 256 1.80 3.68 8.23
N ARG A 257 2.00 2.96 7.12
CA ARG A 257 2.23 1.50 7.09
C ARG A 257 3.61 1.05 7.59
N GLU A 258 4.58 1.97 7.63
CA GLU A 258 5.98 1.77 8.05
C GLU A 258 6.18 2.15 9.53
N LEU A 259 5.19 2.80 10.16
CA LEU A 259 5.25 3.13 11.57
C LEU A 259 5.00 1.90 12.44
N THR A 260 5.78 1.77 13.50
CA THR A 260 5.53 0.81 14.58
C THR A 260 4.39 1.30 15.47
N GLY A 261 3.75 0.39 16.22
CA GLY A 261 2.64 0.76 17.13
C GLY A 261 2.98 1.91 18.10
N PRO A 262 4.14 1.90 18.77
CA PRO A 262 4.56 3.01 19.63
C PRO A 262 4.78 4.33 18.87
N GLU A 263 5.32 4.26 17.66
CA GLU A 263 5.52 5.44 16.80
C GLU A 263 4.17 6.05 16.36
N ILE A 264 3.18 5.22 16.00
CA ILE A 264 1.84 5.68 15.68
C ILE A 264 1.22 6.43 16.87
N ARG A 265 1.33 5.86 18.08
CA ARG A 265 0.78 6.50 19.29
C ARG A 265 1.43 7.85 19.58
N LYS A 266 2.75 7.93 19.43
CA LYS A 266 3.50 9.18 19.59
C LYS A 266 3.08 10.22 18.55
N ASN A 267 2.87 9.81 17.30
CA ASN A 267 2.40 10.70 16.23
C ASN A 267 0.99 11.24 16.52
N ILE A 268 0.05 10.38 16.92
CA ILE A 268 -1.30 10.80 17.33
C ILE A 268 -1.22 11.84 18.44
N GLN A 269 -0.47 11.55 19.51
CA GLN A 269 -0.33 12.47 20.64
C GLN A 269 0.28 13.82 20.21
N SER A 270 1.26 13.80 19.30
CA SER A 270 1.85 15.04 18.79
C SER A 270 0.87 15.88 17.95
N ILE A 271 0.00 15.22 17.16
CA ILE A 271 -1.03 15.91 16.38
C ILE A 271 -2.12 16.45 17.30
N GLU A 272 -2.56 15.68 18.30
CA GLU A 272 -3.54 16.11 19.30
C GLU A 272 -3.08 17.37 20.06
N GLN A 273 -1.79 17.42 20.44
CA GLN A 273 -1.19 18.61 21.07
C GLN A 273 -1.20 19.84 20.15
N MET A 274 -1.02 19.66 18.84
CA MET A 274 -1.14 20.74 17.86
C MET A 274 -2.59 21.13 17.58
N LEU A 275 -3.54 20.22 17.82
CA LEU A 275 -4.96 20.44 17.56
C LEU A 275 -5.61 21.39 18.56
N THR A 276 -5.18 21.34 19.82
CA THR A 276 -5.76 22.14 20.91
C THR A 276 -5.73 23.66 20.64
N PRO A 277 -4.60 24.28 20.24
CA PRO A 277 -4.61 25.70 19.92
C PRO A 277 -5.43 26.02 18.65
N LEU A 278 -5.44 25.13 17.66
CA LEU A 278 -6.21 25.31 16.43
C LEU A 278 -7.72 25.28 16.69
N LEU A 279 -8.19 24.38 17.57
CA LEU A 279 -9.58 24.33 18.01
C LEU A 279 -9.99 25.66 18.64
N ASN A 280 -9.21 26.14 19.61
CA ASN A 280 -9.49 27.40 20.29
C ASN A 280 -9.50 28.60 19.32
N GLN A 281 -8.56 28.64 18.36
CA GLN A 281 -8.55 29.68 17.32
C GLN A 281 -9.80 29.62 16.44
N THR A 282 -10.21 28.43 16.03
CA THR A 282 -11.39 28.23 15.18
C THR A 282 -12.68 28.62 15.91
N GLU A 283 -12.79 28.30 17.20
CA GLU A 283 -13.90 28.74 18.05
C GLU A 283 -13.94 30.26 18.25
N ASN A 284 -12.77 30.90 18.42
CA ASN A 284 -12.68 32.35 18.52
C ASN A 284 -13.18 33.05 17.24
N TYR A 285 -12.77 32.59 16.04
CA TYR A 285 -13.26 33.14 14.77
C TYR A 285 -14.77 32.95 14.60
N ARG A 286 -15.29 31.79 15.00
CA ARG A 286 -16.74 31.55 15.00
C ARG A 286 -17.48 32.52 15.92
N SER A 287 -16.96 32.75 17.12
CA SER A 287 -17.57 33.69 18.07
C SER A 287 -17.53 35.14 17.58
N GLU A 288 -16.47 35.54 16.85
CA GLU A 288 -16.39 36.87 16.23
C GLU A 288 -17.41 37.07 15.09
N LEU A 289 -17.65 36.03 14.28
CA LEU A 289 -18.68 36.04 13.24
C LEU A 289 -20.11 36.18 13.81
N GLU A 290 -20.37 35.68 15.01
CA GLU A 290 -21.69 35.74 15.66
C GLU A 290 -21.99 37.11 16.32
N LYS A 291 -21.00 38.01 16.43
CA LYS A 291 -21.19 39.36 17.00
C LYS A 291 -22.01 40.24 16.06
N LYS A 292 -23.01 40.94 16.61
CA LYS A 292 -23.82 41.91 15.84
C LYS A 292 -23.03 43.20 15.57
N GLY A 293 -23.06 43.68 14.33
CA GLY A 293 -22.52 44.99 13.94
C GLY A 293 -21.29 44.99 13.02
N LEU A 294 -20.92 43.85 12.42
CA LEU A 294 -19.82 43.79 11.45
C LEU A 294 -20.25 44.31 10.06
N SER A 295 -19.28 44.90 9.34
CA SER A 295 -19.44 45.25 7.92
C SER A 295 -19.47 44.01 7.04
N THR A 296 -20.18 44.06 5.90
CA THR A 296 -20.30 42.93 4.95
C THR A 296 -18.93 42.44 4.46
N ASP A 297 -17.98 43.35 4.24
CA ASP A 297 -16.62 43.02 3.80
C ASP A 297 -15.79 42.32 4.89
N ASP A 298 -16.03 42.67 6.16
CA ASP A 298 -15.36 42.03 7.30
C ASP A 298 -15.89 40.61 7.51
N ILE A 299 -17.19 40.41 7.29
CA ILE A 299 -17.83 39.08 7.35
C ILE A 299 -17.23 38.15 6.29
N ASP A 300 -17.12 38.56 5.02
CA ASP A 300 -16.55 37.73 3.94
C ASP A 300 -15.08 37.37 4.20
N ARG A 301 -14.28 38.28 4.77
CA ARG A 301 -12.89 38.01 5.16
C ARG A 301 -12.80 37.00 6.31
N LEU A 302 -13.60 37.19 7.37
CA LEU A 302 -13.63 36.30 8.53
C LEU A 302 -14.15 34.90 8.15
N GLU A 303 -15.14 34.81 7.26
CA GLU A 303 -15.67 33.54 6.76
C GLU A 303 -14.60 32.74 6.02
N LYS A 304 -13.82 33.39 5.13
CA LYS A 304 -12.68 32.73 4.46
C LYS A 304 -11.62 32.22 5.42
N VAL A 305 -11.31 32.99 6.48
CA VAL A 305 -10.33 32.57 7.50
C VAL A 305 -10.87 31.40 8.32
N TYR A 306 -12.12 31.47 8.74
CA TYR A 306 -12.79 30.39 9.47
C TYR A 306 -12.87 29.10 8.65
N ASP A 307 -13.25 29.18 7.37
CA ASP A 307 -13.34 28.02 6.49
C ASP A 307 -11.96 27.37 6.25
N ASN A 308 -10.92 28.18 6.06
CA ASN A 308 -9.55 27.67 5.95
C ASN A 308 -9.10 27.00 7.26
N ALA A 309 -9.39 27.61 8.42
CA ALA A 309 -9.06 27.03 9.72
C ALA A 309 -9.81 25.69 9.96
N LYS A 310 -11.11 25.66 9.65
CA LYS A 310 -11.94 24.45 9.73
C LYS A 310 -11.45 23.35 8.79
N LYS A 311 -11.04 23.69 7.57
CA LYS A 311 -10.45 22.75 6.60
C LYS A 311 -9.11 22.18 7.09
N ASN A 312 -8.26 23.02 7.68
CA ASN A 312 -7.01 22.55 8.30
C ASN A 312 -7.29 21.60 9.47
N LEU A 313 -8.29 21.91 10.29
CA LEU A 313 -8.72 21.09 11.42
C LEU A 313 -9.22 19.71 10.95
N SER A 314 -10.12 19.68 9.95
CA SER A 314 -10.65 18.42 9.41
C SER A 314 -9.56 17.55 8.78
N TYR A 315 -8.58 18.15 8.12
CA TYR A 315 -7.40 17.44 7.60
C TYR A 315 -6.60 16.75 8.71
N GLN A 316 -6.36 17.43 9.84
CA GLN A 316 -5.63 16.85 10.97
C GLN A 316 -6.43 15.71 11.64
N TYR A 317 -7.74 15.85 11.79
CA TYR A 317 -8.61 14.77 12.27
C TYR A 317 -8.58 13.56 11.33
N GLN A 318 -8.65 13.78 10.01
CA GLN A 318 -8.56 12.70 9.03
C GLN A 318 -7.21 11.96 9.14
N LYS A 319 -6.12 12.69 9.38
CA LYS A 319 -4.79 12.10 9.60
C LYS A 319 -4.74 11.26 10.87
N ILE A 320 -5.33 11.71 11.98
CA ILE A 320 -5.46 10.93 13.22
C ILE A 320 -6.27 9.66 12.96
N ASN A 321 -7.42 9.77 12.29
CA ASN A 321 -8.28 8.63 11.99
C ASN A 321 -7.54 7.58 11.15
N ARG A 322 -6.79 8.00 10.13
CA ARG A 322 -5.96 7.10 9.31
C ARG A 322 -4.92 6.37 10.15
N LEU A 323 -4.24 7.07 11.06
CA LEU A 323 -3.27 6.48 11.98
C LEU A 323 -3.92 5.50 12.96
N LEU A 324 -5.11 5.82 13.48
CA LEU A 324 -5.88 4.93 14.33
C LEU A 324 -6.33 3.66 13.59
N VAL A 325 -6.78 3.78 12.35
CA VAL A 325 -7.16 2.62 11.51
C VAL A 325 -5.95 1.70 11.32
N GLU A 326 -4.78 2.25 10.93
CA GLU A 326 -3.55 1.47 10.77
C GLU A 326 -3.09 0.83 12.08
N TYR A 327 -3.26 1.50 13.23
CA TYR A 327 -3.01 0.92 14.54
C TYR A 327 -3.90 -0.30 14.78
N HIS A 328 -5.22 -0.13 14.71
CA HIS A 328 -6.18 -1.22 14.99
C HIS A 328 -6.04 -2.39 14.01
N LYS A 329 -5.75 -2.11 12.73
CA LYS A 329 -5.54 -3.13 11.70
C LYS A 329 -4.40 -4.09 12.06
N LYS A 330 -3.28 -3.58 12.60
CA LYS A 330 -2.13 -4.42 13.02
C LYS A 330 -2.54 -5.45 14.08
N TYR A 331 -3.41 -5.07 15.03
CA TYR A 331 -3.93 -5.98 16.06
C TYR A 331 -5.04 -6.88 15.53
N ALA A 332 -5.97 -6.36 14.71
CA ALA A 332 -7.05 -7.14 14.12
C ALA A 332 -6.52 -8.30 13.27
N LEU A 333 -5.50 -8.05 12.44
CA LEU A 333 -4.82 -9.08 11.65
C LEU A 333 -4.14 -10.14 12.54
N ALA A 334 -3.61 -9.75 13.70
CA ALA A 334 -3.00 -10.68 14.65
C ALA A 334 -4.04 -11.56 15.37
N VAL A 335 -5.25 -11.06 15.61
CA VAL A 335 -6.34 -11.82 16.26
C VAL A 335 -7.07 -12.75 15.28
N ALA A 336 -6.98 -12.48 13.98
CA ALA A 336 -7.67 -13.23 12.92
C ALA A 336 -7.50 -14.77 12.99
N PRO A 337 -6.32 -15.36 13.26
CA PRO A 337 -6.17 -16.81 13.37
C PRO A 337 -7.10 -17.44 14.43
N VAL A 338 -7.33 -16.75 15.54
CA VAL A 338 -8.22 -17.23 16.61
C VAL A 338 -9.67 -17.17 16.16
N ILE A 339 -10.10 -16.03 15.59
CA ILE A 339 -11.46 -15.87 15.07
C ILE A 339 -11.75 -16.93 14.00
N PHE A 340 -10.83 -17.10 13.06
CA PHE A 340 -10.94 -18.11 12.01
C PHE A 340 -10.94 -19.54 12.54
N ALA A 341 -10.19 -19.84 13.60
CA ALA A 341 -10.29 -21.14 14.27
C ALA A 341 -11.71 -21.38 14.83
N PHE A 342 -12.30 -20.38 15.49
CA PHE A 342 -13.67 -20.47 16.04
C PHE A 342 -14.74 -20.61 14.95
N ILE A 343 -14.57 -19.97 13.80
CA ILE A 343 -15.50 -20.10 12.67
C ILE A 343 -15.32 -21.46 11.98
N ALA A 344 -14.07 -21.85 11.72
CA ALA A 344 -13.75 -23.05 10.95
C ALA A 344 -14.09 -24.34 11.70
N PHE A 345 -13.99 -24.36 13.03
CA PHE A 345 -14.29 -25.55 13.82
C PHE A 345 -15.73 -26.08 13.65
N PRO A 346 -16.79 -25.33 13.97
CA PRO A 346 -18.16 -25.81 13.81
C PRO A 346 -18.49 -26.05 12.34
N LEU A 347 -18.04 -25.15 11.45
CA LEU A 347 -18.36 -25.22 10.03
C LEU A 347 -17.70 -26.42 9.33
N GLY A 348 -16.49 -26.79 9.75
CA GLY A 348 -15.80 -27.99 9.29
C GLY A 348 -16.51 -29.27 9.73
N ILE A 349 -17.04 -29.30 10.95
CA ILE A 349 -17.81 -30.46 11.45
C ILE A 349 -19.15 -30.62 10.72
N ILE A 350 -19.83 -29.51 10.45
CA ILE A 350 -21.18 -29.52 9.83
C ILE A 350 -21.12 -29.91 8.36
N THR A 351 -20.09 -29.48 7.64
CA THR A 351 -20.05 -29.63 6.17
C THR A 351 -20.01 -31.09 5.71
N ARG A 352 -19.56 -32.05 6.53
CA ARG A 352 -19.61 -33.53 6.34
C ARG A 352 -19.25 -34.06 4.94
N LYS A 353 -18.65 -33.24 4.06
CA LYS A 353 -18.34 -33.58 2.68
C LYS A 353 -16.89 -34.04 2.58
N ARG A 354 -16.68 -35.21 1.98
CA ARG A 354 -15.35 -35.82 1.78
C ARG A 354 -14.49 -35.09 0.74
N GLN A 355 -15.10 -34.28 -0.13
CA GLN A 355 -14.39 -33.59 -1.20
C GLN A 355 -13.68 -32.33 -0.68
N LYS A 356 -12.34 -32.37 -0.73
CA LYS A 356 -11.43 -31.30 -0.28
C LYS A 356 -11.72 -29.92 -0.90
N GLY A 357 -12.28 -29.86 -2.11
CA GLY A 357 -12.58 -28.61 -2.80
C GLY A 357 -13.61 -27.71 -2.11
N TYR A 358 -14.59 -28.29 -1.41
CA TYR A 358 -15.62 -27.49 -0.71
C TYR A 358 -15.03 -26.64 0.42
N SER A 359 -14.00 -27.14 1.11
CA SER A 359 -13.32 -26.40 2.18
C SER A 359 -12.66 -25.13 1.64
N TYR A 360 -12.07 -25.18 0.44
CA TYR A 360 -11.49 -24.00 -0.21
C TYR A 360 -12.56 -22.96 -0.56
N VAL A 361 -13.67 -23.37 -1.17
CA VAL A 361 -14.76 -22.45 -1.55
C VAL A 361 -15.32 -21.71 -0.34
N ILE A 362 -15.62 -22.45 0.75
CA ILE A 362 -16.14 -21.85 1.99
C ILE A 362 -15.10 -20.93 2.63
N SER A 363 -13.82 -21.34 2.64
CA SER A 363 -12.74 -20.50 3.17
C SER A 363 -12.59 -19.19 2.41
N ILE A 364 -12.67 -19.26 1.07
CA ILE A 364 -12.61 -18.08 0.21
C ILE A 364 -13.79 -17.15 0.50
N ALA A 365 -15.01 -17.68 0.63
CA ALA A 365 -16.18 -16.86 0.94
C ALA A 365 -16.05 -16.15 2.30
N VAL A 366 -15.64 -16.88 3.35
CA VAL A 366 -15.42 -16.28 4.69
C VAL A 366 -14.27 -15.28 4.68
N PHE A 367 -13.20 -15.58 3.95
CA PHE A 367 -12.06 -14.69 3.81
C PHE A 367 -12.43 -13.40 3.06
N LEU A 368 -13.17 -13.51 1.94
CA LEU A 368 -13.65 -12.36 1.18
C LEU A 368 -14.55 -11.48 2.05
N PHE A 369 -15.45 -12.08 2.83
CA PHE A 369 -16.27 -11.33 3.76
C PHE A 369 -15.43 -10.57 4.80
N TYR A 370 -14.43 -11.24 5.40
CA TYR A 370 -13.50 -10.59 6.31
C TYR A 370 -12.73 -9.46 5.64
N TRP A 371 -12.27 -9.66 4.41
CA TRP A 371 -11.51 -8.68 3.65
C TRP A 371 -12.35 -7.44 3.30
N VAL A 372 -13.59 -7.63 2.85
CA VAL A 372 -14.55 -6.54 2.58
C VAL A 372 -14.85 -5.79 3.89
N ALA A 373 -15.06 -6.49 5.00
CA ALA A 373 -15.28 -5.84 6.29
C ALA A 373 -14.06 -5.04 6.76
N LEU A 374 -12.85 -5.54 6.50
CA LEU A 374 -11.60 -4.84 6.82
C LEU A 374 -11.46 -3.57 5.99
N ILE A 375 -11.64 -3.66 4.67
CA ILE A 375 -11.56 -2.50 3.75
C ILE A 375 -12.68 -1.50 4.03
N GLY A 376 -13.90 -1.98 4.28
CA GLY A 376 -15.03 -1.13 4.64
C GLY A 376 -14.84 -0.38 5.96
N GLY A 377 -13.91 -0.82 6.82
CA GLY A 377 -13.49 -0.07 8.01
C GLY A 377 -12.37 0.94 7.74
N GLU A 378 -11.78 0.94 6.54
CA GLU A 378 -10.75 1.92 6.12
C GLU A 378 -11.36 3.15 5.40
N ALA A 379 -12.55 2.98 4.78
CA ALA A 379 -13.30 4.01 4.08
C ALA A 379 -14.25 4.76 5.02
#